data_AF-A0A177AQF8-F1
#
_entry.id   AF-A0A177AQF8-F1
#
_cell.length_a   1.000
_cell.length_b   1.000
_cell.length_c   1.000
_cell.angle_alpha   90.00
_cell.angle_beta   90.00
_cell.angle_gamma   90.00
#
_symmetry.space_group_name_H-M   'P 1'
#
loop_
_entity.id
_entity.type
_entity.pdbx_description
1 polymer ?
#
loop_
_entity_poly.entity_id
_entity_poly.type
_entity_poly.pdbx_seq_one_letter_code
_entity_poly.pdbx_strand_id
1 'polypeptide(L)'
;MISSLAGNIIPAIATTNAVVSGLVVLKMLEVCRKKTIKLPKDVPKHTIFAKKPMSYGRIIYSCTTCPPNEHCYVCKDKNEISLKINFDKVSLKYFQDVVMYQL
;
A
#
# COMPACT_ATOMS: atom_id res chain seq x y z
N MET A 1 23.30 5.02 7.78
CA MET A 1 21.97 5.42 8.30
C MET A 1 21.54 6.79 7.80
N ILE A 2 22.41 7.81 7.82
CA ILE A 2 22.09 9.16 7.30
C ILE A 2 21.69 9.18 5.81
N SER A 3 22.33 8.36 4.96
CA SER A 3 22.14 8.40 3.51
C SER A 3 20.79 7.82 3.05
N SER A 4 20.34 6.74 3.70
CA SER A 4 19.07 6.08 3.35
C SER A 4 17.85 6.85 3.84
N LEU A 5 17.95 7.54 4.99
CA LEU A 5 16.86 8.36 5.51
C LEU A 5 16.72 9.67 4.72
N ALA A 6 17.85 10.31 4.39
CA ALA A 6 17.86 11.55 3.62
C ALA A 6 17.30 11.39 2.19
N GLY A 7 17.49 10.22 1.57
CA GLY A 7 16.99 9.93 0.23
C GLY A 7 15.45 9.79 0.13
N ASN A 8 14.76 9.59 1.24
CA ASN A 8 13.31 9.33 1.29
C ASN A 8 12.49 10.47 1.92
N ILE A 9 13.09 11.66 2.11
CA ILE A 9 12.36 12.82 2.64
C ILE A 9 11.45 13.38 1.54
N ILE A 10 10.12 13.29 1.76
CA ILE A 10 9.11 13.87 0.87
C ILE A 10 8.56 15.14 1.53
N PRO A 11 8.57 16.30 0.86
CA PRO A 11 7.98 17.51 1.41
C PRO A 11 6.45 17.35 1.56
N ALA A 12 5.95 17.60 2.76
CA ALA A 12 4.52 17.59 3.04
C ALA A 12 3.89 18.94 2.72
N ILE A 13 2.69 18.92 2.12
CA ILE A 13 1.91 20.12 1.82
C ILE A 13 0.51 19.90 2.39
N ALA A 14 0.02 20.83 3.20
CA ALA A 14 -1.27 20.70 3.89
C ALA A 14 -2.44 20.43 2.94
N THR A 15 -2.42 21.02 1.74
CA THR A 15 -3.48 20.83 0.73
C THR A 15 -3.54 19.40 0.20
N THR A 16 -2.40 18.71 0.04
CA THR A 16 -2.37 17.30 -0.36
C THR A 16 -3.09 16.44 0.67
N ASN A 17 -2.83 16.66 1.96
CA ASN A 17 -3.49 15.92 3.03
C ASN A 17 -4.99 16.19 3.05
N ALA A 18 -5.42 17.45 2.94
CA ALA A 18 -6.84 17.81 2.92
C ALA A 18 -7.60 17.14 1.76
N VAL A 19 -7.02 17.12 0.55
CA VAL A 19 -7.61 16.44 -0.62
C VAL A 19 -7.70 14.93 -0.40
N VAL A 20 -6.62 14.30 0.05
CA VAL A 20 -6.58 12.85 0.28
C VAL A 20 -7.58 12.44 1.36
N SER A 21 -7.69 13.19 2.47
CA SER A 21 -8.68 12.93 3.52
C SER A 21 -10.12 12.99 2.98
N GLY A 22 -10.43 13.98 2.14
CA GLY A 22 -11.73 14.06 1.47
C GLY A 22 -12.01 12.83 0.59
N LEU A 23 -11.02 12.38 -0.18
CA LEU A 23 -11.14 11.17 -1.02
C LEU A 23 -11.33 9.90 -0.19
N VAL A 24 -10.67 9.78 0.96
CA VAL A 24 -10.84 8.64 1.89
C VAL A 24 -12.27 8.56 2.40
N VAL A 25 -12.86 9.69 2.82
CA VAL A 25 -14.26 9.72 3.30
C VAL A 25 -15.23 9.37 2.18
N LEU A 26 -15.04 9.91 0.97
CA LEU A 26 -15.86 9.53 -0.19
C LEU A 26 -15.78 8.03 -0.48
N LYS A 27 -14.58 7.45 -0.39
CA LYS A 27 -14.39 6.02 -0.61
C LYS A 27 -15.06 5.17 0.47
N MET A 28 -15.00 5.61 1.72
CA MET A 28 -15.69 4.97 2.84
C MET A 28 -17.21 4.97 2.61
N LEU A 29 -17.79 6.08 2.18
CA LEU A 29 -19.23 6.17 1.87
C LEU A 29 -19.64 5.20 0.75
N GLU A 30 -18.82 5.03 -0.29
CA GLU A 30 -19.06 4.02 -1.33
C GLU A 30 -19.10 2.60 -0.74
N VAL A 31 -18.12 2.24 0.09
CA VAL A 31 -18.04 0.91 0.72
C VAL A 31 -19.23 0.67 1.65
N CYS A 32 -19.61 1.67 2.45
CA CYS A 32 -20.77 1.60 3.33
C CYS A 32 -22.08 1.41 2.55
N ARG A 33 -22.27 2.14 1.43
CA ARG A 33 -23.46 2.01 0.57
C ARG A 33 -23.53 0.65 -0.14
N LYS A 34 -22.40 0.10 -0.56
CA LYS A 34 -22.32 -1.22 -1.21
C LYS A 34 -22.68 -2.39 -0.29
N LYS A 35 -22.54 -2.25 1.03
CA LYS A 35 -23.07 -3.24 1.99
C LYS A 35 -24.61 -3.32 1.97
N THR A 36 -25.29 -2.30 1.45
CA THR A 36 -26.75 -2.22 1.36
C THR A 36 -27.28 -2.55 -0.04
N ILE A 37 -26.48 -2.37 -1.11
CA ILE A 37 -26.86 -2.57 -2.51
C ILE A 37 -25.74 -3.30 -3.25
N LYS A 38 -25.97 -4.57 -3.65
CA LYS A 38 -25.03 -5.34 -4.50
C LYS A 38 -25.07 -4.76 -5.92
N LEU A 39 -23.96 -4.21 -6.42
CA LEU A 39 -23.89 -3.62 -7.76
C LEU A 39 -23.08 -4.53 -8.71
N PRO A 40 -23.56 -4.79 -9.94
CA PRO A 40 -22.96 -5.75 -10.88
C PRO A 40 -21.57 -5.36 -11.45
N LYS A 41 -20.89 -4.33 -10.92
CA LYS A 41 -19.56 -3.84 -11.36
C LYS A 41 -18.61 -3.67 -10.17
N ASP A 42 -18.55 -4.67 -9.30
CA ASP A 42 -17.94 -4.62 -7.95
C ASP A 42 -16.43 -4.85 -7.91
N VAL A 43 -15.66 -4.37 -8.88
CA VAL A 43 -14.20 -4.31 -8.71
C VAL A 43 -13.85 -3.04 -7.93
N PRO A 44 -13.15 -3.15 -6.78
CA PRO A 44 -12.73 -1.96 -6.07
C PRO A 44 -11.79 -1.12 -6.95
N LYS A 45 -11.82 0.19 -6.75
CA LYS A 45 -11.02 1.14 -7.52
C LYS A 45 -10.13 1.94 -6.58
N HIS A 46 -8.86 2.03 -6.92
CA HIS A 46 -7.93 2.99 -6.34
C HIS A 46 -8.20 4.39 -6.91
N THR A 47 -7.97 5.41 -6.10
CA THR A 47 -8.01 6.80 -6.54
C THR A 47 -6.62 7.40 -6.44
N ILE A 48 -6.14 7.99 -7.53
CA ILE A 48 -4.82 8.61 -7.63
C ILE A 48 -4.99 10.12 -7.81
N PHE A 49 -4.31 10.89 -6.96
CA PHE A 49 -4.20 12.35 -7.09
C PHE A 49 -2.83 12.71 -7.66
N ALA A 50 -2.80 13.20 -8.90
CA ALA A 50 -1.59 13.50 -9.65
C ALA A 50 -1.25 15.00 -9.57
N LYS A 51 0.05 15.32 -9.52
CA LYS A 51 0.56 16.71 -9.47
C LYS A 51 0.25 17.51 -10.74
N LYS A 52 0.29 16.85 -11.91
CA LYS A 52 0.02 17.46 -13.21
C LYS A 52 -1.14 16.73 -13.88
N PRO A 53 -1.91 17.43 -14.74
CA PRO A 53 -2.88 16.77 -15.58
C PRO A 53 -2.21 15.69 -16.43
N MET A 54 -2.75 14.46 -16.37
CA MET A 54 -2.39 13.38 -17.30
C MET A 54 -3.43 13.32 -18.42
N SER A 55 -3.80 12.12 -18.90
CA SER A 55 -4.77 11.94 -19.99
C SER A 55 -6.11 12.65 -19.72
N TYR A 56 -6.63 13.34 -20.74
CA TYR A 56 -7.90 14.08 -20.68
C TYR A 56 -7.91 15.26 -19.69
N GLY A 57 -6.73 15.78 -19.30
CA GLY A 57 -6.64 17.00 -18.48
C GLY A 57 -7.08 16.83 -17.02
N ARG A 58 -7.24 15.59 -16.54
CA ARG A 58 -7.68 15.33 -15.16
C ARG A 58 -6.49 15.27 -14.19
N ILE A 59 -6.73 15.50 -12.91
CA ILE A 59 -5.72 15.31 -11.85
C ILE A 59 -6.11 14.22 -10.85
N ILE A 60 -7.38 13.79 -10.88
CA ILE A 60 -7.90 12.69 -10.07
C ILE A 60 -8.30 11.56 -11.02
N TYR A 61 -7.80 10.36 -10.75
CA TYR A 61 -7.98 9.18 -11.59
C TYR A 61 -8.49 8.01 -10.77
N SER A 62 -9.42 7.25 -11.34
CA SER A 62 -9.81 5.95 -10.78
C SER A 62 -9.15 4.83 -11.57
N CYS A 63 -8.44 3.95 -10.88
CA CYS A 63 -7.77 2.79 -11.44
C CYS A 63 -8.36 1.52 -10.81
N THR A 64 -8.52 0.47 -11.60
CA THR A 64 -8.97 -0.84 -11.09
C THR A 64 -7.93 -1.41 -10.14
N THR A 65 -8.36 -1.97 -9.01
CA THR A 65 -7.45 -2.69 -8.10
C THR A 65 -6.99 -4.00 -8.71
N CYS A 66 -5.75 -4.38 -8.45
CA CYS A 66 -5.27 -5.73 -8.75
C CYS A 66 -5.87 -6.75 -7.76
N PRO A 67 -6.09 -8.01 -8.17
CA PRO A 67 -6.38 -9.08 -7.23
C PRO A 67 -5.20 -9.31 -6.28
N PRO A 68 -5.41 -10.00 -5.15
CA PRO A 68 -4.32 -10.42 -4.27
C PRO A 68 -3.23 -11.17 -5.05
N ASN A 69 -1.96 -10.87 -4.76
CA ASN A 69 -0.84 -11.54 -5.39
C ASN A 69 -0.66 -12.95 -4.82
N GLU A 70 -0.70 -13.98 -5.67
CA GLU A 70 -0.52 -15.40 -5.30
C GLU A 70 0.87 -15.73 -4.71
N HIS A 71 1.85 -14.85 -4.93
CA HIS A 71 3.20 -14.94 -4.38
C HIS A 71 3.43 -14.02 -3.16
N CYS A 72 2.40 -13.34 -2.67
CA CYS A 72 2.51 -12.53 -1.46
C CYS A 72 2.75 -13.42 -0.24
N TYR A 73 3.79 -13.15 0.53
CA TYR A 73 4.12 -13.90 1.74
C TYR A 73 3.25 -13.52 2.96
N VAL A 74 2.38 -12.50 2.82
CA VAL A 74 1.56 -11.94 3.90
C VAL A 74 0.09 -12.36 3.78
N CYS A 75 -0.53 -12.15 2.61
CA CYS A 75 -1.98 -12.30 2.44
C CYS A 75 -2.42 -13.62 1.79
N LYS A 76 -1.48 -14.56 1.56
CA LYS A 76 -1.79 -15.88 1.01
C LYS A 76 -2.26 -16.81 2.13
N ASP A 77 -3.01 -17.85 1.78
CA ASP A 77 -3.47 -18.84 2.78
C ASP A 77 -2.31 -19.61 3.44
N LYS A 78 -1.25 -19.88 2.68
CA LYS A 78 0.00 -20.50 3.16
C LYS A 78 1.15 -19.51 3.03
N ASN A 79 1.54 -18.93 4.17
CA ASN A 79 2.62 -17.96 4.27
C ASN A 79 3.95 -18.68 4.51
N GLU A 80 4.74 -18.84 3.45
CA GLU A 80 6.05 -19.50 3.50
C GLU A 80 7.10 -18.61 2.81
N ILE A 81 8.28 -18.55 3.42
CA ILE A 81 9.44 -17.85 2.88
C ILE A 81 10.68 -18.74 3.02
N SER A 82 11.56 -18.68 2.03
CA SER A 82 12.84 -19.40 2.05
C SER A 82 13.96 -18.43 2.37
N LEU A 83 14.61 -18.60 3.52
CA LEU A 83 15.72 -17.76 3.97
C LEU A 83 17.04 -18.50 3.78
N LYS A 84 18.02 -17.84 3.15
CA LYS A 84 19.39 -18.34 3.05
C LYS A 84 20.25 -17.59 4.07
N ILE A 85 20.54 -18.24 5.19
CA ILE A 85 21.33 -17.68 6.30
C ILE A 85 22.49 -18.60 6.67
N ASN A 86 23.58 -18.01 7.18
CA ASN A 86 24.73 -18.74 7.70
C ASN A 86 24.59 -18.89 9.22
N PHE A 87 24.37 -20.12 9.69
CA PHE A 87 24.17 -20.44 11.11
C PHE A 87 25.42 -20.21 11.99
N ASP A 88 26.62 -20.19 11.40
CA ASP A 88 27.86 -19.95 12.15
C ASP A 88 28.08 -18.47 12.46
N LYS A 89 27.45 -17.58 11.68
CA LYS A 89 27.63 -16.12 11.79
C LYS A 89 26.44 -15.41 12.40
N VAL A 90 25.24 -15.99 12.31
CA VAL A 90 24.00 -15.37 12.75
C VAL A 90 23.69 -15.82 14.18
N SER A 91 23.65 -14.86 15.11
CA SER A 91 23.14 -15.13 16.46
C SER A 91 21.61 -15.18 16.47
N LEU A 92 21.04 -15.95 17.40
CA LEU A 92 19.58 -16.01 17.59
C LEU A 92 18.97 -14.63 17.83
N LYS A 93 19.68 -13.77 18.59
CA LYS A 93 19.28 -12.39 18.85
C LYS A 93 19.21 -11.56 17.55
N TYR A 94 20.22 -11.68 16.69
CA TYR A 94 20.20 -11.00 15.39
C TYR A 94 19.06 -11.50 14.50
N PHE A 95 18.80 -12.81 14.50
CA PHE A 95 17.68 -13.39 13.76
C PHE A 95 16.33 -12.83 14.24
N GLN A 96 16.10 -12.74 15.54
CA GLN A 96 14.89 -12.14 16.10
C GLN A 96 14.79 -10.65 15.75
N ASP A 97 15.83 -9.87 16.09
CA ASP A 97 15.79 -8.40 16.04
C ASP A 97 15.77 -7.84 14.61
N VAL A 98 16.45 -8.52 13.68
CA VAL A 98 16.65 -8.01 12.32
C VAL A 98 15.84 -8.80 11.31
N VAL A 99 15.84 -10.13 11.37
CA VAL A 99 15.19 -10.94 10.33
C VAL A 99 13.69 -11.02 10.59
N MET A 100 13.25 -11.35 11.80
CA MET A 100 11.81 -11.49 12.08
C MET A 100 11.06 -10.16 12.10
N TYR A 101 11.63 -9.09 12.67
CA TYR A 101 10.95 -7.78 12.69
C TYR A 101 10.90 -7.08 11.32
N GLN A 102 11.71 -7.50 10.35
CA GLN A 102 11.69 -6.96 8.99
C GLN A 102 10.81 -7.76 8.02
N LEU A 103 10.29 -8.91 8.46
CA LEU A 103 9.36 -9.76 7.71
C LEU A 103 7.91 -9.44 8.08
#